data_AF-A0A3D4NIW3-F1
#
_entry.id   AF-A0A3D4NIW3-F1
#
_cell.length_a   1.000
_cell.length_b   1.000
_cell.length_c   1.000
_cell.angle_alpha   90.00
_cell.angle_beta   90.00
_cell.angle_gamma   90.00
#
_symmetry.space_group_name_H-M   'P 1'
#
loop_
_entity.id
_entity.type
_entity.pdbx_description
1 polymer ?
#
loop_
_entity_poly.entity_id
_entity_poly.type
_entity_poly.pdbx_seq_one_letter_code
_entity_poly.pdbx_strand_id
1 'polypeptide(L)'
;MKISRQAYADMFGPTLGDKVRLADTELWIEVEKDFTTYGEEVKFGGGKVIRDGQGQSQLLAAEVVDTLITNALIIDHWGIV
;
A
#
# COMPACT_ATOMS: atom_id res chain seq x y z
N MET A 1 17.13 3.43 -7.63
CA MET A 1 16.68 2.53 -8.72
C MET A 1 15.44 3.12 -9.37
N LYS A 2 15.08 2.74 -10.60
CA LYS A 2 13.81 3.16 -11.22
C LYS A 2 12.98 1.92 -11.56
N ILE A 3 11.70 1.97 -11.25
CA ILE A 3 10.69 0.95 -11.60
C ILE A 3 9.64 1.62 -12.49
N SER A 4 9.04 0.88 -13.41
CA SER A 4 7.93 1.40 -14.22
C SER A 4 6.66 1.51 -13.36
N ARG A 5 5.75 2.46 -13.68
CA ARG A 5 4.47 2.60 -12.98
C ARG A 5 3.65 1.30 -13.02
N GLN A 6 3.62 0.62 -14.17
CA GLN A 6 2.89 -0.65 -14.29
C GLN A 6 3.43 -1.72 -13.33
N ALA A 7 4.76 -1.94 -13.32
CA ALA A 7 5.35 -2.94 -12.43
C ALA A 7 5.18 -2.57 -10.94
N TYR A 8 5.19 -1.27 -10.62
CA TYR A 8 4.85 -0.80 -9.28
C TYR A 8 3.40 -1.14 -8.91
N ALA A 9 2.44 -0.82 -9.78
CA ALA A 9 1.03 -1.09 -9.55
C ALA A 9 0.72 -2.59 -9.39
N ASP A 10 1.36 -3.44 -10.20
CA ASP A 10 1.24 -4.90 -10.11
C ASP A 10 1.79 -5.44 -8.78
N MET A 11 2.78 -4.76 -8.19
CA MET A 11 3.40 -5.17 -6.94
C MET A 11 2.71 -4.59 -5.70
N PHE A 12 2.38 -3.31 -5.69
CA PHE A 12 1.96 -2.61 -4.47
C PHE A 12 0.54 -2.06 -4.55
N GLY A 13 -0.12 -2.15 -5.70
CA GLY A 13 -1.39 -1.49 -5.96
C GLY A 13 -1.21 -0.10 -6.59
N PRO A 14 -2.31 0.53 -7.03
CA PRO A 14 -2.28 1.84 -7.65
C PRO A 14 -1.74 2.91 -6.69
N THR A 15 -1.09 3.94 -7.23
CA THR A 15 -0.55 5.08 -6.47
C THR A 15 -1.03 6.41 -7.05
N LEU A 16 -0.61 7.55 -6.48
CA LEU A 16 -1.06 8.91 -6.81
C LEU A 16 -1.27 9.13 -8.33
N GLY A 17 -2.51 9.44 -8.71
CA GLY A 17 -2.95 9.70 -10.08
C GLY A 17 -3.34 8.46 -10.91
N ASP A 18 -3.13 7.24 -10.41
CA ASP A 18 -3.67 6.03 -11.04
C ASP A 18 -5.19 5.98 -10.88
N LYS A 19 -5.88 5.32 -11.83
CA LYS A 19 -7.33 5.20 -11.84
C LYS A 19 -7.78 3.75 -11.76
N VAL A 20 -8.84 3.50 -10.99
CA VAL A 20 -9.46 2.19 -10.86
C VAL A 20 -10.94 2.28 -11.20
N ARG A 21 -11.42 1.36 -12.03
CA ARG A 21 -12.85 1.22 -12.34
C ARG A 21 -13.54 0.46 -11.21
N LEU A 22 -14.67 0.99 -10.73
CA LEU A 22 -15.47 0.31 -9.71
C LEU A 22 -16.32 -0.79 -10.36
N ALA A 23 -15.85 -2.02 -10.22
CA ALA A 23 -16.47 -3.21 -10.79
C ALA A 23 -16.74 -3.05 -12.30
N ASP A 24 -17.94 -3.42 -12.75
CA ASP A 24 -18.41 -3.33 -14.13
C ASP A 24 -19.12 -2.01 -14.45
N THR A 25 -19.10 -1.03 -13.55
CA THR A 25 -19.73 0.29 -13.73
C THR A 25 -18.85 1.26 -14.53
N GLU A 26 -19.38 2.38 -15.00
CA GLU A 26 -18.57 3.46 -15.61
C GLU A 26 -17.99 4.45 -14.57
N LEU A 27 -17.98 4.08 -13.28
CA LEU A 27 -17.40 4.90 -12.23
C LEU A 27 -15.89 4.64 -12.13
N TRP A 28 -15.10 5.71 -12.20
CA TRP A 28 -13.65 5.69 -12.06
C TRP A 28 -13.25 6.51 -10.83
N ILE A 29 -12.42 5.91 -9.98
CA ILE A 29 -11.76 6.60 -8.87
C ILE A 29 -10.32 6.92 -9.27
N GLU A 30 -9.79 8.02 -8.75
CA GLU A 30 -8.39 8.42 -8.89
C GLU A 30 -7.75 8.43 -7.51
N VAL A 31 -6.54 7.88 -7.37
CA VAL A 31 -5.81 7.92 -6.10
C VAL A 31 -5.34 9.36 -5.86
N GLU A 32 -5.86 10.01 -4.81
CA GLU A 32 -5.62 11.43 -4.52
C GLU A 32 -4.35 11.65 -3.71
N LYS A 33 -3.95 10.64 -2.94
CA LYS A 33 -2.74 10.65 -2.13
C LYS A 33 -2.26 9.22 -1.88
N ASP A 34 -0.95 9.06 -1.74
CA ASP A 34 -0.33 7.86 -1.22
C ASP A 34 0.51 8.26 -0.01
N PHE A 35 0.37 7.55 1.10
CA PHE A 35 1.08 7.83 2.35
C PHE A 35 2.41 7.09 2.47
N THR A 36 2.77 6.26 1.49
CA THR A 36 4.04 5.53 1.50
C THR A 36 5.23 6.43 1.21
N THR A 37 6.42 5.94 1.55
CA THR A 37 7.69 6.44 1.00
C THR A 37 8.19 5.43 -0.03
N TYR A 38 8.35 5.85 -1.29
CA TYR A 38 8.63 4.91 -2.37
C TYR A 38 9.95 4.15 -2.18
N GLY A 39 9.88 2.82 -2.18
CA GLY A 39 10.97 1.90 -1.87
C GLY A 39 10.94 1.31 -0.45
N GLU A 40 10.11 1.86 0.44
CA GLU A 40 9.93 1.40 1.82
C GLU A 40 8.55 0.71 2.02
N GLU A 41 7.91 0.27 0.94
CA GLU A 41 6.61 -0.40 1.01
C GLU A 41 6.74 -1.73 1.76
N VAL A 42 5.82 -1.97 2.69
CA VAL A 42 5.81 -3.22 3.45
C VAL A 42 5.04 -4.31 2.70
N LYS A 43 5.69 -5.46 2.51
CA LYS A 43 5.07 -6.70 2.03
C LYS A 43 5.46 -7.88 2.91
N PHE A 44 4.47 -8.74 3.15
CA PHE A 44 4.67 -10.02 3.82
C PHE A 44 4.95 -11.15 2.80
N GLY A 45 5.73 -12.16 3.20
CA GLY A 45 6.04 -13.34 2.39
C GLY A 45 7.52 -13.73 2.42
N GLY A 46 7.84 -14.87 1.79
CA GLY A 46 9.21 -15.39 1.73
C GLY A 46 10.18 -14.38 1.10
N GLY A 47 11.21 -13.97 1.86
CA GLY A 47 12.22 -13.00 1.41
C GLY A 47 11.70 -11.57 1.25
N LYS A 48 10.53 -11.23 1.81
CA LYS A 48 9.93 -9.89 1.74
C LYS A 48 10.28 -9.04 2.97
N VAL A 49 9.60 -7.90 3.12
CA VAL A 49 9.99 -6.81 4.04
C VAL A 49 9.58 -7.10 5.48
N ILE A 50 8.35 -7.57 5.72
CA ILE A 50 7.86 -7.85 7.08
C ILE A 50 8.49 -9.16 7.57
N ARG A 51 9.67 -9.03 8.18
CA ARG A 51 10.46 -10.07 8.80
C ARG A 51 11.22 -9.48 9.98
N ASP A 52 11.60 -10.36 10.90
CA ASP A 52 12.34 -10.02 12.10
C ASP A 52 13.60 -9.18 11.79
N GLY A 53 13.71 -8.02 12.43
CA GLY A 53 14.83 -7.08 12.25
C GLY A 53 14.82 -6.26 10.95
N GLN A 54 13.75 -6.35 10.15
CA GLN A 54 13.55 -5.55 8.93
C GLN A 54 12.31 -4.65 9.10
N GLY A 55 11.24 -4.90 8.34
CA GLY A 55 9.97 -4.19 8.50
C GLY A 55 9.19 -4.55 9.78
N GLN A 56 9.70 -5.50 10.59
CA GLN A 56 9.13 -5.85 11.89
C GLN A 56 10.13 -5.50 13.00
N SER A 57 9.68 -4.66 13.95
CA SER A 57 10.48 -4.19 15.09
C SER A 57 10.50 -5.20 16.24
N GLN A 58 11.30 -4.91 17.28
CA GLN A 58 11.40 -5.67 18.53
C GLN A 58 10.55 -5.08 19.68
N LEU A 59 9.65 -4.15 19.36
CA LEU A 59 8.82 -3.48 20.36
C LEU A 59 7.83 -4.46 21.02
N LEU A 60 7.41 -4.14 22.24
CA LEU A 60 6.47 -4.98 22.97
C LEU A 60 5.04 -4.81 22.42
N ALA A 61 4.16 -5.77 22.74
CA ALA A 61 2.77 -5.78 22.26
C ALA A 61 2.01 -4.47 22.52
N ALA A 62 2.30 -3.78 23.63
CA ALA A 62 1.66 -2.51 23.97
C ALA A 62 2.04 -1.33 23.05
N GLU A 63 3.08 -1.47 22.23
CA GLU A 63 3.65 -0.42 21.38
C GLU A 63 3.46 -0.69 19.88
N VAL A 64 2.75 -1.77 19.53
CA VAL A 64 2.54 -2.18 18.13
C VAL A 64 1.06 -2.41 17.85
N VAL A 65 0.69 -2.39 16.57
CA VAL A 65 -0.67 -2.72 16.15
C VAL A 65 -0.89 -4.24 16.18
N ASP A 66 -2.08 -4.67 16.58
CA ASP A 66 -2.46 -6.09 16.57
C ASP A 66 -2.62 -6.65 15.15
N THR A 67 -2.97 -5.79 14.19
CA THR A 67 -3.20 -6.15 12.79
C THR A 67 -2.87 -4.98 11.88
N LEU A 68 -2.24 -5.27 10.74
CA LEU A 68 -1.91 -4.28 9.71
C LEU A 68 -2.42 -4.77 8.35
N ILE A 69 -3.18 -3.92 7.65
CA ILE A 69 -3.57 -4.13 6.26
C ILE A 69 -2.63 -3.28 5.40
N THR A 70 -1.69 -3.92 4.70
CA THR A 70 -0.65 -3.23 3.92
C THR A 70 -1.14 -2.80 2.55
N ASN A 71 -0.79 -1.58 2.13
CA ASN A 71 -1.03 -1.06 0.77
C ASN A 71 -2.52 -1.11 0.36
N ALA A 72 -3.42 -0.76 1.28
CA ALA A 72 -4.84 -0.64 0.99
C ALA A 72 -5.14 0.64 0.22
N LEU A 73 -6.05 0.57 -0.76
CA LEU A 73 -6.69 1.73 -1.36
C LEU A 73 -7.97 2.03 -0.58
N ILE A 74 -7.98 3.11 0.19
CA ILE A 74 -9.10 3.52 1.02
C ILE A 74 -10.03 4.38 0.19
N ILE A 75 -11.34 4.09 0.26
CA ILE A 75 -12.39 4.91 -0.33
C ILE A 75 -13.33 5.29 0.82
N ASP A 76 -13.35 6.56 1.17
CA ASP A 76 -14.21 7.07 2.25
C ASP A 76 -14.65 8.51 1.95
N HIS A 77 -15.58 9.04 2.74
CA HIS A 77 -16.18 10.36 2.52
C HIS A 77 -15.18 11.53 2.58
N TRP A 78 -14.00 11.32 3.18
CA TRP A 78 -12.96 12.33 3.32
C TRP A 78 -11.86 12.24 2.25
N GLY A 79 -11.84 11.18 1.42
CA GLY A 79 -10.88 11.05 0.34
C GLY A 79 -10.71 9.62 -0.19
N ILE A 80 -9.92 9.54 -1.27
CA ILE A 80 -9.48 8.28 -1.90
C ILE A 80 -7.95 8.21 -1.82
N VAL A 81 -7.42 7.44 -0.87
CA VAL A 81 -6.00 7.48 -0.47
C VAL A 81 -5.37 6.11 -0.21
#